data_AF-A0A1Y1KJ10-F1
#
_entry.id   AF-A0A1Y1KJ10-F1
#
_cell.length_a   1.000
_cell.length_b   1.000
_cell.length_c   1.000
_cell.angle_alpha   90.00
_cell.angle_beta   90.00
_cell.angle_gamma   90.00
#
_symmetry.space_group_name_H-M   'P 1'
#
loop_
_entity.id
_entity.type
_entity.pdbx_description
1 polymer ?
#
loop_
_entity_poly.entity_id
_entity_poly.type
_entity_poly.pdbx_seq_one_letter_code
_entity_poly.pdbx_strand_id
1 'polypeptide(L)'
;DVPSFEDFLSKRDYMGAITLLEFQHSQDANADVALWMAYCAFHLGNYKKAFDIYTNILAKHGPIKNVVVNIACCNFYLGMYTESKAALEKESQSGLKTRLNFHLSHKLGDEVALMEYHQQLQDILEDQLSLAAIHYLRAHYQEAIDIYKRLLLQNRE
;
A
#
# COMPACT_ATOMS: atom_id res chain seq x y z
N ASP A 1 -1.96 -21.50 -23.80
CA ASP A 1 -0.69 -20.98 -23.25
C ASP A 1 -0.80 -20.78 -21.74
N VAL A 2 0.30 -20.97 -21.03
CA VAL A 2 0.39 -20.67 -19.58
C VAL A 2 0.37 -19.14 -19.43
N PRO A 3 -0.50 -18.55 -18.58
CA PRO A 3 -0.55 -17.10 -18.38
C PRO A 3 0.80 -16.53 -17.92
N SER A 4 1.14 -15.34 -18.39
CA SER A 4 2.32 -14.59 -17.93
C SER A 4 2.13 -14.02 -16.53
N PHE A 5 3.21 -13.55 -15.90
CA PHE A 5 3.13 -12.88 -14.60
C PHE A 5 2.26 -11.62 -14.67
N GLU A 6 2.39 -10.85 -15.74
CA GLU A 6 1.60 -9.65 -16.03
C GLU A 6 0.12 -9.98 -16.25
N ASP A 7 -0.20 -11.12 -16.86
CA ASP A 7 -1.59 -11.58 -17.01
C ASP A 7 -2.23 -11.86 -15.65
N PHE A 8 -1.49 -12.43 -14.71
CA PHE A 8 -1.99 -12.64 -13.34
C PHE A 8 -2.20 -11.29 -12.62
N LEU A 9 -1.25 -10.36 -12.72
CA LEU A 9 -1.39 -9.04 -12.08
C LEU A 9 -2.55 -8.22 -12.63
N SER A 10 -2.73 -8.20 -13.96
CA SER A 10 -3.83 -7.46 -14.60
C SER A 10 -5.21 -7.97 -14.18
N LYS A 11 -5.33 -9.28 -13.95
CA LYS A 11 -6.55 -9.94 -13.44
C LYS A 11 -6.66 -9.91 -11.91
N ARG A 12 -5.67 -9.32 -11.22
CA ARG A 12 -5.55 -9.31 -9.75
C ARG A 12 -5.53 -10.73 -9.15
N ASP A 13 -5.08 -11.70 -9.92
CA ASP A 13 -4.88 -13.08 -9.47
C ASP A 13 -3.49 -13.19 -8.81
N TYR A 14 -3.39 -12.60 -7.63
CA TYR A 14 -2.15 -12.57 -6.85
C TYR A 14 -1.73 -13.96 -6.36
N MET A 15 -2.66 -14.90 -6.24
CA MET A 15 -2.35 -16.28 -5.85
C MET A 15 -1.64 -16.99 -7.01
N GLY A 16 -2.19 -16.90 -8.23
CA GLY A 16 -1.55 -17.42 -9.44
C GLY A 16 -0.18 -16.79 -9.68
N ALA A 17 -0.06 -15.47 -9.48
CA ALA A 17 1.21 -14.76 -9.56
C ALA A 17 2.26 -15.31 -8.59
N ILE A 18 1.90 -15.52 -7.31
CA ILE A 18 2.79 -16.12 -6.31
C ILE A 18 3.21 -17.53 -6.72
N THR A 19 2.27 -18.38 -7.15
CA THR A 19 2.57 -19.76 -7.57
C THR A 19 3.54 -19.79 -8.75
N LEU A 20 3.36 -18.91 -9.74
CA LEU A 20 4.28 -18.78 -10.86
C LEU A 20 5.69 -18.37 -10.41
N LEU A 21 5.78 -17.35 -9.55
CA LEU A 21 7.06 -16.89 -9.01
C LEU A 21 7.75 -17.99 -8.19
N GLU A 22 7.05 -18.69 -7.31
CA GLU A 22 7.60 -19.79 -6.51
C GLU A 22 8.10 -20.95 -7.40
N PHE A 23 7.41 -21.25 -8.50
CA PHE A 23 7.85 -22.26 -9.47
C PHE A 23 9.10 -21.85 -10.26
N GLN A 24 9.15 -20.60 -10.72
CA GLN A 24 10.29 -20.05 -11.46
C GLN A 24 11.53 -19.88 -10.58
N HIS A 25 11.34 -19.74 -9.25
CA HIS A 25 12.37 -19.41 -8.30
C HIS A 25 12.89 -20.64 -7.55
N SER A 26 13.69 -21.47 -8.23
CA SER A 26 14.27 -22.66 -7.61
C SER A 26 15.70 -22.51 -7.09
N GLN A 27 16.49 -21.48 -7.46
CA GLN A 27 17.92 -21.45 -7.07
C GLN A 27 18.62 -20.11 -6.78
N ASP A 28 18.01 -18.91 -6.91
CA ASP A 28 18.75 -17.67 -6.63
C ASP A 28 17.91 -16.57 -6.00
N ALA A 29 18.41 -15.95 -4.91
CA ALA A 29 17.70 -14.92 -4.15
C ALA A 29 17.62 -13.57 -4.91
N ASN A 30 16.70 -13.48 -5.87
CA ASN A 30 16.44 -12.23 -6.59
C ASN A 30 15.53 -11.31 -5.75
N ALA A 31 16.04 -10.14 -5.39
CA ALA A 31 15.29 -9.11 -4.67
C ALA A 31 13.99 -8.73 -5.41
N ASP A 32 13.99 -8.67 -6.74
CA ASP A 32 12.82 -8.29 -7.53
C ASP A 32 11.68 -9.31 -7.41
N VAL A 33 12.02 -10.60 -7.45
CA VAL A 33 11.03 -11.68 -7.25
C VAL A 33 10.44 -11.59 -5.84
N ALA A 34 11.29 -11.40 -4.84
CA ALA A 34 10.83 -11.25 -3.46
C ALA A 34 9.93 -10.01 -3.27
N LEU A 35 10.25 -8.88 -3.93
CA LEU A 35 9.40 -7.68 -3.92
C LEU A 35 8.01 -7.97 -4.49
N TRP A 36 7.93 -8.67 -5.62
CA TRP A 36 6.65 -9.06 -6.23
C TRP A 36 5.86 -10.06 -5.38
N MET A 37 6.54 -11.02 -4.73
CA MET A 37 5.89 -11.92 -3.78
C MET A 37 5.32 -11.16 -2.58
N ALA A 38 6.06 -10.19 -2.04
CA ALA A 38 5.59 -9.34 -0.93
C ALA A 38 4.39 -8.47 -1.36
N TYR A 39 4.44 -7.88 -2.55
CA TYR A 39 3.34 -7.13 -3.15
C TYR A 39 2.08 -8.00 -3.28
N CYS A 40 2.19 -9.18 -3.89
CA CYS A 40 1.06 -10.09 -4.05
C CYS A 40 0.51 -10.56 -2.68
N ALA A 41 1.39 -10.89 -1.73
CA ALA A 41 0.97 -11.26 -0.37
C ALA A 41 0.19 -10.14 0.32
N PHE A 42 0.62 -8.88 0.18
CA PHE A 42 -0.06 -7.72 0.73
C PHE A 42 -1.46 -7.57 0.12
N HIS A 43 -1.59 -7.69 -1.21
CA HIS A 43 -2.87 -7.54 -1.91
C HIS A 43 -3.85 -8.71 -1.70
N LEU A 44 -3.36 -9.87 -1.26
CA LEU A 44 -4.19 -10.98 -0.74
C LEU A 44 -4.66 -10.77 0.71
N GLY A 45 -4.25 -9.67 1.36
CA GLY A 45 -4.52 -9.42 2.77
C GLY A 45 -3.60 -10.18 3.73
N ASN A 46 -2.56 -10.85 3.23
CA ASN A 46 -1.56 -11.53 4.05
C ASN A 46 -0.45 -10.56 4.46
N TYR A 47 -0.82 -9.56 5.25
CA TYR A 47 0.07 -8.45 5.65
C TYR A 47 1.28 -8.91 6.45
N LYS A 48 1.14 -9.97 7.26
CA LYS A 48 2.26 -10.54 8.03
C LYS A 48 3.31 -11.17 7.11
N LYS A 49 2.88 -11.98 6.12
CA LYS A 49 3.80 -12.55 5.12
C LYS A 49 4.50 -11.45 4.32
N ALA A 50 3.75 -10.43 3.88
CA ALA A 50 4.33 -9.30 3.16
C ALA A 50 5.39 -8.55 4.01
N PHE A 51 5.08 -8.27 5.28
CA PHE A 51 6.02 -7.66 6.23
C PHE A 51 7.30 -8.47 6.37
N ASP A 52 7.19 -9.79 6.56
CA ASP A 52 8.34 -10.68 6.74
C ASP A 52 9.23 -10.72 5.49
N ILE A 53 8.62 -10.72 4.29
CA ILE A 53 9.39 -10.69 3.05
C ILE A 53 10.09 -9.33 2.88
N TYR A 54 9.40 -8.22 3.06
CA TYR A 54 10.02 -6.88 2.93
C TYR A 54 11.15 -6.64 3.94
N THR A 55 10.98 -7.07 5.19
CA THR A 55 12.03 -6.95 6.21
C THR A 55 13.24 -7.82 5.88
N ASN A 56 13.04 -9.03 5.35
CA ASN A 56 14.13 -9.88 4.87
C ASN A 56 14.87 -9.26 3.67
N ILE A 57 14.13 -8.67 2.72
CA ILE A 57 14.72 -7.93 1.59
C ILE A 57 15.61 -6.79 2.11
N LEU A 58 15.09 -5.97 3.02
CA LEU A 58 15.83 -4.84 3.60
C LEU A 58 17.09 -5.30 4.34
N ALA A 59 17.01 -6.42 5.07
CA ALA A 59 18.14 -6.98 5.80
C ALA A 59 19.23 -7.55 4.87
N LYS A 60 18.86 -8.16 3.75
CA LYS A 60 19.79 -8.81 2.81
C LYS A 60 20.41 -7.85 1.80
N HIS A 61 19.62 -6.91 1.28
CA HIS A 61 20.01 -6.07 0.15
C HIS A 61 20.22 -4.59 0.55
N GLY A 62 19.94 -4.23 1.81
CA GLY A 62 20.02 -2.85 2.27
C GLY A 62 18.85 -1.99 1.79
N PRO A 63 18.96 -0.65 1.89
CA PRO A 63 17.89 0.27 1.53
C PRO A 63 17.49 0.15 0.06
N ILE A 64 16.25 -0.27 -0.19
CA ILE A 64 15.61 -0.28 -1.51
C ILE A 64 14.44 0.70 -1.47
N LYS A 65 14.29 1.46 -2.56
CA LYS A 65 13.23 2.48 -2.71
C LYS A 65 11.86 1.89 -2.34
N ASN A 66 11.09 2.64 -1.56
CA ASN A 66 9.72 2.30 -1.11
C ASN A 66 9.58 1.08 -0.18
N VAL A 67 10.62 0.28 0.06
CA VAL A 67 10.48 -0.93 0.91
C VAL A 67 10.08 -0.58 2.34
N VAL A 68 10.68 0.46 2.93
CA VAL A 68 10.33 0.92 4.28
C VAL A 68 8.90 1.45 4.34
N VAL A 69 8.46 2.20 3.32
CA VAL A 69 7.06 2.66 3.21
C VAL A 69 6.10 1.47 3.08
N ASN A 70 6.46 0.43 2.31
CA ASN A 70 5.65 -0.79 2.20
C ASN A 70 5.59 -1.58 3.52
N ILE A 71 6.69 -1.63 4.28
CA ILE A 71 6.72 -2.18 5.65
C ILE A 71 5.76 -1.39 6.55
N ALA A 72 5.75 -0.06 6.47
CA ALA A 72 4.82 0.78 7.20
C ALA A 72 3.36 0.48 6.81
N CYS A 73 3.06 0.31 5.51
CA CYS A 73 1.73 -0.15 5.07
C CYS A 73 1.34 -1.48 5.73
N CYS A 74 2.26 -2.46 5.79
CA CYS A 74 1.97 -3.74 6.45
C CYS A 74 1.67 -3.55 7.95
N ASN A 75 2.47 -2.75 8.65
CA ASN A 75 2.25 -2.41 10.06
C ASN A 75 0.88 -1.77 10.29
N PHE A 76 0.48 -0.82 9.44
CA PHE A 76 -0.83 -0.18 9.51
C PHE A 76 -1.97 -1.19 9.44
N TYR A 77 -1.95 -2.10 8.46
CA TYR A 77 -2.99 -3.12 8.31
C TYR A 77 -2.95 -4.21 9.39
N LEU A 78 -1.80 -4.40 10.06
CA LEU A 78 -1.67 -5.26 11.24
C LEU A 78 -2.11 -4.57 12.54
N GLY A 79 -2.49 -3.29 12.50
CA GLY A 79 -2.87 -2.51 13.69
C GLY A 79 -1.70 -1.91 14.47
N MET A 80 -0.47 -2.06 13.99
CA MET A 80 0.77 -1.54 14.60
C MET A 80 0.99 -0.07 14.18
N TYR A 81 0.06 0.81 14.55
CA TYR A 81 0.03 2.20 14.06
C TYR A 81 1.24 3.02 14.52
N THR A 82 1.71 2.82 15.75
CA THR A 82 2.87 3.51 16.31
C THR A 82 4.16 3.17 15.55
N GLU A 83 4.37 1.89 15.26
CA GLU A 83 5.50 1.36 14.51
C GLU A 83 5.43 1.80 13.05
N SER A 84 4.23 1.81 12.48
CA SER A 84 4.00 2.37 11.15
C SER A 84 4.38 3.85 11.07
N LYS A 85 3.97 4.68 12.03
CA LYS A 85 4.33 6.12 12.06
C LYS A 85 5.83 6.31 12.23
N ALA A 86 6.45 5.58 13.16
CA ALA A 86 7.89 5.63 13.41
C ALA A 86 8.74 5.23 12.19
N ALA A 87 8.32 4.21 11.44
CA ALA A 87 9.01 3.79 10.21
C ALA A 87 9.04 4.89 9.15
N LEU A 88 8.02 5.75 9.09
CA LEU A 88 7.91 6.81 8.08
C LEU A 88 8.74 8.06 8.43
N GLU A 89 9.12 8.29 9.68
CA GLU A 89 9.79 9.54 10.11
C GLU A 89 11.07 9.82 9.32
N LYS A 90 11.83 8.77 9.00
CA LYS A 90 13.15 8.87 8.33
C LYS A 90 13.07 8.77 6.81
N GLU A 91 11.91 8.41 6.27
CA GLU A 91 11.74 8.23 4.83
C GLU A 91 11.57 9.56 4.09
N SER A 92 12.06 9.65 2.86
CA SER A 92 11.80 10.80 1.99
C SER A 92 10.29 10.95 1.72
N GLN A 93 9.83 12.17 1.48
CA GLN A 93 8.43 12.42 1.14
C GLN A 93 8.04 11.75 -0.18
N SER A 94 6.85 11.17 -0.22
CA SER A 94 6.24 10.53 -1.38
C SER A 94 4.72 10.52 -1.23
N GLY A 95 3.97 10.44 -2.34
CA GLY A 95 2.51 10.39 -2.27
C GLY A 95 1.97 9.23 -1.40
N LEU A 96 2.61 8.05 -1.47
CA LEU A 96 2.24 6.92 -0.61
C LEU A 96 2.49 7.21 0.88
N LYS A 97 3.63 7.82 1.23
CA LYS A 97 3.92 8.25 2.60
C LYS A 97 2.89 9.28 3.09
N THR A 98 2.52 10.26 2.28
CA THR A 98 1.50 11.28 2.61
C THR A 98 0.15 10.62 2.89
N ARG A 99 -0.34 9.76 1.98
CA ARG A 99 -1.60 9.04 2.18
C ARG A 99 -1.58 8.14 3.42
N LEU A 100 -0.50 7.40 3.64
CA LEU A 100 -0.39 6.54 4.83
C LEU A 100 -0.40 7.35 6.12
N ASN A 101 0.33 8.47 6.16
CA ASN A 101 0.30 9.38 7.30
C ASN A 101 -1.08 10.02 7.51
N PHE A 102 -1.81 10.35 6.44
CA PHE A 102 -3.18 10.83 6.54
C PHE A 102 -4.10 9.80 7.23
N HIS A 103 -3.99 8.52 6.84
CA HIS A 103 -4.73 7.44 7.51
C HIS A 103 -4.26 7.19 8.95
N LEU A 104 -2.95 7.24 9.23
CA LEU A 104 -2.40 7.08 10.58
C LEU A 104 -2.87 8.19 11.52
N SER A 105 -2.87 9.45 11.07
CA SER A 105 -3.35 10.58 11.88
C SER A 105 -4.79 10.38 12.32
N HIS A 106 -5.67 9.88 11.43
CA HIS A 106 -7.04 9.53 11.80
C HIS A 106 -7.09 8.37 12.81
N LYS A 107 -6.33 7.29 12.59
CA LYS A 107 -6.29 6.14 13.51
C LYS A 107 -5.77 6.47 14.90
N LEU A 108 -4.86 7.44 15.00
CA LEU A 108 -4.25 7.89 16.25
C LEU A 108 -4.98 9.08 16.89
N GLY A 109 -6.02 9.62 16.26
CA GLY A 109 -6.76 10.78 16.77
C GLY A 109 -6.01 12.12 16.69
N ASP A 110 -5.00 12.20 15.82
CA ASP A 110 -4.16 13.40 15.63
C ASP A 110 -4.80 14.33 14.59
N GLU A 111 -5.80 15.11 15.01
CA GLU A 111 -6.57 15.99 14.12
C GLU A 111 -5.72 17.10 13.48
N VAL A 112 -4.66 17.56 14.16
CA VAL A 112 -3.74 18.56 13.61
C VAL A 112 -2.99 17.98 12.42
N ALA A 113 -2.31 16.84 12.62
CA ALA A 113 -1.59 16.18 11.54
C ALA A 113 -2.55 15.70 10.43
N LEU A 114 -3.78 15.31 10.77
CA LEU A 114 -4.78 14.91 9.79
C LEU A 114 -5.07 16.05 8.80
N MET A 115 -5.24 17.28 9.29
CA MET A 115 -5.45 18.45 8.44
C MET A 115 -4.22 18.86 7.66
N GLU A 116 -3.02 18.72 8.25
CA GLU A 116 -1.76 18.95 7.52
C GLU A 116 -1.59 18.02 6.33
N TYR A 117 -1.87 16.72 6.49
CA TYR A 117 -1.76 15.76 5.38
C TYR A 117 -2.92 15.89 4.39
N HIS A 118 -4.12 16.28 4.84
CA HIS A 118 -5.24 16.59 3.94
C HIS A 118 -4.87 17.68 2.94
N GLN A 119 -4.20 18.75 3.38
CA GLN A 119 -3.76 19.86 2.51
C GLN A 119 -2.70 19.47 1.48
N GLN A 120 -2.01 18.35 1.69
CA GLN A 120 -0.99 17.85 0.77
C GLN A 120 -1.56 16.94 -0.33
N LEU A 121 -2.82 16.50 -0.20
CA LEU A 121 -3.47 15.65 -1.19
C LEU A 121 -3.73 16.42 -2.48
N GLN A 122 -3.50 15.75 -3.60
CA GLN A 122 -3.70 16.29 -4.95
C GLN A 122 -5.00 15.76 -5.57
N ASP A 123 -5.45 16.37 -6.67
CA ASP A 123 -6.59 15.87 -7.46
C ASP A 123 -6.15 14.75 -8.42
N ILE A 124 -5.51 13.73 -7.86
CA ILE A 124 -5.12 12.48 -8.54
C ILE A 124 -5.89 11.31 -7.94
N LEU A 125 -6.04 10.23 -8.71
CA LEU A 125 -6.90 9.09 -8.35
C LEU A 125 -6.62 8.55 -6.94
N GLU A 126 -5.36 8.27 -6.62
CA GLU A 126 -4.96 7.64 -5.36
C GLU A 126 -5.25 8.52 -4.15
N ASP A 127 -5.02 9.83 -4.27
CA ASP A 127 -5.24 10.80 -3.19
C ASP A 127 -6.73 11.03 -2.96
N GLN A 128 -7.52 11.11 -4.04
CA GLN A 128 -8.97 11.25 -3.94
C GLN A 128 -9.63 9.98 -3.36
N LEU A 129 -9.12 8.79 -3.69
CA LEU A 129 -9.56 7.54 -3.05
C LEU A 129 -9.23 7.53 -1.55
N SER A 130 -8.04 8.01 -1.15
CA SER A 130 -7.65 8.11 0.25
C SER A 130 -8.52 9.14 1.01
N LEU A 131 -8.82 10.28 0.38
CA LEU A 131 -9.74 11.30 0.91
C LEU A 131 -11.15 10.74 1.14
N ALA A 132 -11.72 10.09 0.13
CA ALA A 132 -13.04 9.47 0.22
C ALA A 132 -13.11 8.40 1.33
N ALA A 133 -12.04 7.60 1.48
CA ALA A 133 -11.95 6.60 2.53
C ALA A 133 -11.96 7.24 3.94
N ILE A 134 -11.27 8.36 4.15
CA ILE A 134 -11.28 9.08 5.44
C ILE A 134 -12.63 9.74 5.70
N HIS A 135 -13.28 10.33 4.68
CA HIS A 135 -14.66 10.79 4.83
C HIS A 135 -15.59 9.67 5.30
N TYR A 136 -15.52 8.50 4.67
CA TYR A 136 -16.30 7.34 5.07
C TYR A 136 -16.01 6.91 6.53
N LEU A 137 -14.74 6.83 6.92
CA LEU A 137 -14.33 6.43 8.28
C LEU A 137 -14.77 7.43 9.36
N ARG A 138 -14.95 8.71 8.99
CA ARG A 138 -15.47 9.78 9.88
C ARG A 138 -17.00 9.95 9.80
N ALA A 139 -17.69 9.02 9.14
CA ALA A 139 -19.14 9.07 8.90
C ALA A 139 -19.62 10.27 8.05
N HIS A 140 -18.72 10.91 7.31
CA HIS A 140 -19.04 11.91 6.28
C HIS A 140 -19.39 11.20 4.97
N TYR A 141 -20.48 10.43 4.99
CA TYR A 141 -20.80 9.48 3.92
C TYR A 141 -21.14 10.17 2.59
N GLN A 142 -21.77 11.34 2.64
CA GLN A 142 -22.18 12.05 1.43
C GLN A 142 -20.96 12.53 0.64
N GLU A 143 -19.97 13.10 1.34
CA GLU A 143 -18.71 13.55 0.76
C GLU A 143 -17.94 12.38 0.15
N ALA A 144 -17.87 11.24 0.85
CA ALA A 144 -17.27 10.03 0.31
C ALA A 144 -17.98 9.56 -0.97
N ILE A 145 -19.32 9.51 -0.96
CA ILE A 145 -20.14 9.10 -2.10
C ILE A 145 -19.89 10.01 -3.31
N ASP A 146 -19.84 11.32 -3.10
CA ASP A 146 -19.68 12.29 -4.19
C ASP A 146 -18.30 12.17 -4.84
N ILE A 147 -17.24 11.95 -4.05
CA ILE A 147 -15.90 11.68 -4.58
C ILE A 147 -15.89 10.35 -5.36
N TYR A 148 -16.40 9.26 -4.79
CA TYR A 148 -16.41 7.95 -5.47
C TYR A 148 -17.20 7.98 -6.78
N LYS A 149 -18.37 8.64 -6.80
CA LYS A 149 -19.16 8.81 -8.03
C LYS A 149 -18.41 9.59 -9.10
N ARG A 150 -17.77 10.71 -8.73
CA ARG A 150 -16.95 11.51 -9.65
C ARG A 150 -15.84 10.66 -10.26
N LEU A 151 -15.09 9.93 -9.44
CA LEU A 151 -13.99 9.07 -9.90
C LEU A 151 -14.49 7.94 -10.81
N LEU A 152 -15.61 7.29 -10.47
CA LEU A 152 -16.21 6.24 -11.29
C LEU A 152 -16.62 6.77 -12.67
N LEU A 153 -17.19 7.97 -12.75
CA LEU A 153 -17.57 8.59 -14.02
C LEU A 153 -16.36 8.95 -14.88
N GLN A 154 -15.24 9.33 -14.26
CA GLN A 154 -14.00 9.68 -14.96
C GLN A 154 -13.21 8.45 -15.46
N ASN A 155 -13.37 7.28 -14.85
CA ASN A 155 -12.61 6.05 -15.14
C ASN A 155 -13.52 4.92 -15.65
N ARG A 156 -14.47 5.26 -16.52
CA ARG A 156 -15.49 4.33 -17.05
C ARG A 156 -14.99 3.46 -18.22
N GLU A 157 -13.82 3.77 -18.75
CA GLU A 157 -13.12 3.04 -19.82
C GLU A 157 -11.97 2.23 -19.22
#